data_AF-A0A8C8J271-F1
#
_entry.id   AF-A0A8C8J271-F1
#
_cell.length_a   1.000
_cell.length_b   1.000
_cell.length_c   1.000
_cell.angle_alpha   90.00
_cell.angle_beta   90.00
_cell.angle_gamma   90.00
#
_symmetry.space_group_name_H-M   'P 1'
#
loop_
_entity.id
_entity.type
_entity.pdbx_description
1 polymer ?
#
loop_
_entity_poly.entity_id
_entity_poly.type
_entity_poly.pdbx_seq_one_letter_code
_entity_poly.pdbx_strand_id
1 'polypeptide(L)'
;MDLEEITFSGWTAIEEKKLHAGEKPKDEKVYTMYHGTFLKYVQRIITSGFQRSSDGMLGSGVYVSRNIDKAKCYPLNADKKEAVVLKLKVRVGKVKKIDIDNHPLQKSWHQNGYDSCWVPPNCGVTAIKSGREEDCVWDPARIVVVDVACCLDDKTRWDLRKQIRGMNNHGAKDGCSQCHQNTSNTGSHPIQSCWTCNKQICPFQKKHMCNK
;
A
#
# COMPACT_ATOMS: atom_id res chain seq x y z
N MET A 1 28.76 -15.90 -25.44
CA MET A 1 27.44 -15.23 -25.53
C MET A 1 27.32 -14.40 -24.28
N ASP A 2 27.70 -13.13 -24.37
CA ASP A 2 27.57 -12.19 -23.26
C ASP A 2 26.08 -11.98 -23.02
N LEU A 3 25.59 -12.49 -21.90
CA LEU A 3 24.27 -12.15 -21.38
C LEU A 3 24.37 -10.69 -20.93
N GLU A 4 23.93 -9.76 -21.78
CA GLU A 4 23.72 -8.38 -21.35
C GLU A 4 22.77 -8.39 -20.14
N GLU A 5 23.31 -8.08 -18.97
CA GLU A 5 22.52 -7.87 -17.76
C GLU A 5 21.60 -6.67 -17.98
N ILE A 6 20.34 -6.96 -18.30
CA ILE A 6 19.27 -5.96 -18.33
C ILE A 6 19.02 -5.52 -16.89
N THR A 7 19.72 -4.47 -16.46
CA THR A 7 19.47 -3.81 -15.17
C THR A 7 18.16 -3.05 -15.25
N PHE A 8 17.08 -3.67 -14.79
CA PHE A 8 15.77 -3.03 -14.65
C PHE A 8 15.76 -2.14 -13.39
N SER A 9 15.78 -0.82 -13.60
CA SER A 9 15.58 0.18 -12.56
C SER A 9 14.31 0.99 -12.87
N GLY A 10 13.15 0.48 -12.45
CA GLY A 10 11.85 1.07 -12.75
C GLY A 10 10.68 0.26 -12.17
N TRP A 11 9.45 0.61 -12.55
CA TRP A 11 8.22 -0.11 -12.19
C TRP A 11 7.30 -0.17 -13.41
N THR A 12 6.50 -1.23 -13.56
CA THR A 12 5.46 -1.31 -14.61
C THR A 12 4.08 -1.50 -13.98
N ALA A 13 3.39 -0.42 -13.61
CA ALA A 13 2.04 -0.52 -13.06
C ALA A 13 1.01 -0.87 -14.15
N ILE A 14 0.64 -2.14 -14.26
CA ILE A 14 -0.43 -2.58 -15.18
C ILE A 14 -1.78 -2.36 -14.46
N GLU A 15 -2.73 -1.70 -15.13
CA GLU A 15 -4.06 -1.24 -14.66
C GLU A 15 -4.79 -2.07 -13.58
N GLU A 16 -5.64 -1.34 -12.85
CA GLU A 16 -6.51 -1.82 -11.77
C GLU A 16 -7.30 -3.06 -12.20
N LYS A 17 -6.87 -4.21 -11.67
CA LYS A 17 -7.79 -5.34 -11.53
C LYS A 17 -8.31 -5.30 -10.10
N LYS A 18 -9.63 -5.30 -9.92
CA LYS A 18 -10.23 -5.68 -8.64
C LYS A 18 -9.78 -7.11 -8.36
N LEU A 19 -8.75 -7.25 -7.55
CA LEU A 19 -8.30 -8.51 -7.01
C LEU A 19 -9.00 -8.67 -5.68
N HIS A 20 -9.79 -9.73 -5.54
CA HIS A 20 -10.53 -10.05 -4.34
C HIS A 20 -9.59 -10.61 -3.27
N ALA A 21 -10.10 -10.62 -2.04
CA ALA A 21 -9.40 -11.22 -0.92
C ALA A 21 -9.11 -12.70 -1.20
N GLY A 22 -7.90 -13.15 -0.91
CA GLY A 22 -7.45 -14.53 -1.07
C GLY A 22 -6.86 -14.90 -2.42
N GLU A 23 -7.03 -14.08 -3.44
CA GLU A 23 -6.37 -14.30 -4.72
C GLU A 23 -4.86 -13.97 -4.62
N LYS A 24 -4.01 -14.67 -5.37
CA LYS A 24 -2.57 -14.36 -5.38
C LYS A 24 -2.32 -12.97 -5.97
N PRO A 25 -1.67 -12.04 -5.24
CA PRO A 25 -1.24 -10.77 -5.79
C PRO A 25 -0.26 -11.03 -6.94
N LYS A 26 -0.44 -10.30 -8.03
CA LYS A 26 0.46 -10.30 -9.17
C LYS A 26 1.44 -9.16 -8.98
N ASP A 27 2.70 -9.41 -9.31
CA ASP A 27 3.74 -8.41 -9.22
C ASP A 27 3.39 -7.17 -10.06
N GLU A 28 3.93 -6.03 -9.65
CA GLU A 28 3.82 -4.76 -10.37
C GLU A 28 2.38 -4.24 -10.54
N LYS A 29 1.48 -4.66 -9.65
CA LYS A 29 0.08 -4.22 -9.65
C LYS A 29 -0.25 -3.18 -8.60
N VAL A 30 -1.35 -2.48 -8.83
CA VAL A 30 -2.00 -1.59 -7.85
C VAL A 30 -3.32 -2.23 -7.41
N TYR A 31 -3.54 -2.34 -6.10
CA TYR A 31 -4.74 -2.89 -5.51
C TYR A 31 -5.46 -1.88 -4.62
N THR A 32 -6.78 -2.02 -4.56
CA THR A 32 -7.56 -1.39 -3.49
C THR A 32 -7.39 -2.23 -2.23
N MET A 33 -6.91 -1.62 -1.16
CA MET A 33 -6.68 -2.28 0.12
C MET A 33 -7.21 -1.42 1.27
N TYR A 34 -7.12 -1.92 2.49
CA TYR A 34 -7.67 -1.31 3.68
C TYR A 34 -6.69 -1.38 4.84
N HIS A 35 -6.72 -0.34 5.68
CA HIS A 35 -5.94 -0.27 6.92
C HIS A 35 -6.82 0.26 8.05
N GLY A 36 -7.00 -0.54 9.10
CA GLY A 36 -7.67 -0.13 10.33
C GLY A 36 -6.69 0.55 11.28
N THR A 37 -7.05 1.72 11.79
CA THR A 37 -6.21 2.52 12.69
C THR A 37 -7.05 3.37 13.64
N PHE A 38 -6.39 3.98 14.63
CA PHE A 38 -7.06 4.89 15.55
C PHE A 38 -7.33 6.23 14.84
N LEU A 39 -8.52 6.80 15.09
CA LEU A 39 -8.95 8.09 14.56
C LEU A 39 -7.90 9.19 14.77
N LYS A 40 -7.27 9.22 15.95
CA LYS A 40 -6.22 10.19 16.29
C LYS A 40 -4.99 10.15 15.37
N TYR A 41 -4.73 9.03 14.68
CA TYR A 41 -3.61 8.91 13.73
C TYR A 41 -4.01 9.24 12.30
N VAL A 42 -5.30 9.22 11.97
CA VAL A 42 -5.79 9.40 10.60
C VAL A 42 -5.34 10.74 10.02
N GLN A 43 -5.44 11.82 10.81
CA GLN A 43 -5.05 13.15 10.36
C GLN A 43 -3.59 13.18 9.92
N ARG A 44 -2.70 12.61 10.73
CA ARG A 44 -1.26 12.54 10.45
C ARG A 44 -0.96 11.63 9.25
N ILE A 45 -1.68 10.51 9.11
CA ILE A 45 -1.52 9.61 7.96
C ILE A 45 -1.93 10.32 6.67
N ILE A 46 -3.02 11.10 6.70
CA ILE A 46 -3.48 11.88 5.54
C ILE A 46 -2.45 12.95 5.18
N THR A 47 -1.95 13.72 6.15
CA THR A 47 -1.05 14.87 5.87
C THR A 47 0.40 14.48 5.60
N SER A 48 0.90 13.46 6.29
CA SER A 48 2.33 13.10 6.32
C SER A 48 2.62 11.72 5.71
N GLY A 49 1.59 11.00 5.28
CA GLY A 49 1.71 9.62 4.82
C GLY A 49 1.84 8.61 5.96
N PHE A 50 1.93 7.33 5.58
CA PHE A 50 2.14 6.24 6.53
C PHE A 50 3.58 6.24 7.07
N GLN A 51 3.73 5.69 8.26
CA GLN A 51 5.03 5.31 8.82
C GLN A 51 5.06 3.80 9.01
N ARG A 52 6.21 3.18 8.71
CA ARG A 52 6.41 1.76 8.95
C ARG A 52 6.36 1.47 10.45
N SER A 53 5.82 0.32 10.83
CA SER A 53 6.11 -0.26 12.14
C SER A 53 7.59 -0.68 12.20
N SER A 54 8.16 -0.76 13.41
CA SER A 54 9.51 -1.29 13.62
C SER A 54 9.59 -2.81 13.51
N ASP A 55 8.48 -3.51 13.74
CA ASP A 55 8.38 -4.96 13.64
C ASP A 55 6.92 -5.40 13.39
N GLY A 56 6.74 -6.70 13.19
CA GLY A 56 5.48 -7.40 13.09
C GLY A 56 5.72 -8.85 12.68
N MET A 57 4.65 -9.62 12.43
CA MET A 57 4.77 -11.00 11.98
C MET A 57 5.58 -11.14 10.69
N LEU A 58 5.53 -10.11 9.84
CA LEU A 58 6.18 -10.02 8.54
C LEU A 58 7.34 -9.00 8.55
N GLY A 59 7.84 -8.65 9.73
CA GLY A 59 8.86 -7.63 9.90
C GLY A 59 8.32 -6.20 9.79
N SER A 60 9.24 -5.24 9.65
CA SER A 60 8.91 -3.82 9.54
C SER A 60 8.20 -3.50 8.23
N GLY A 61 7.14 -2.70 8.31
CA GLY A 61 6.38 -2.25 7.14
C GLY A 61 5.05 -1.62 7.51
N VAL A 62 4.22 -1.35 6.50
CA VAL A 62 2.83 -0.93 6.67
C VAL A 62 1.92 -2.10 6.34
N TYR A 63 1.14 -2.52 7.33
CA TYR A 63 0.21 -3.64 7.23
C TYR A 63 -1.10 -3.22 6.59
N VAL A 64 -1.50 -3.90 5.53
CA VAL A 64 -2.73 -3.63 4.80
C VAL A 64 -3.44 -4.94 4.47
N SER A 65 -4.72 -4.86 4.12
CA SER A 65 -5.49 -6.05 3.72
C SER A 65 -6.43 -5.74 2.58
N ARG A 66 -6.63 -6.70 1.67
CA ARG A 66 -7.72 -6.64 0.67
C ARG A 66 -9.07 -7.00 1.28
N ASN A 67 -9.08 -7.63 2.46
CA ASN A 67 -10.29 -7.93 3.21
C ASN A 67 -10.62 -6.76 4.16
N ILE A 68 -11.66 -6.00 3.83
CA ILE A 68 -12.13 -4.89 4.67
C ILE A 68 -12.56 -5.34 6.06
N ASP A 69 -13.15 -6.53 6.20
CA ASP A 69 -13.59 -7.05 7.49
C ASP A 69 -12.40 -7.47 8.37
N LYS A 70 -11.27 -7.86 7.77
CA LYS A 70 -10.00 -7.98 8.50
C LYS A 70 -9.53 -6.61 8.99
N ALA A 71 -9.53 -5.60 8.13
CA ALA A 71 -9.11 -4.25 8.50
C ALA A 71 -9.97 -3.65 9.62
N LYS A 72 -11.29 -3.91 9.64
CA LYS A 72 -12.21 -3.49 10.72
C LYS A 72 -11.88 -4.08 12.08
N CYS A 73 -11.13 -5.18 12.16
CA CYS A 73 -10.68 -5.74 13.43
C CYS A 73 -9.58 -4.89 14.09
N TYR A 74 -9.04 -3.89 13.39
CA TYR A 74 -7.99 -3.01 13.89
C TYR A 74 -8.50 -1.56 14.03
N PRO A 75 -8.00 -0.83 15.03
CA PRO A 75 -7.03 -1.27 16.03
C PRO A 75 -7.64 -2.23 17.06
N LEU A 76 -6.81 -3.16 17.56
CA LEU A 76 -7.25 -4.13 18.57
C LEU A 76 -7.67 -3.40 19.86
N ASN A 77 -8.74 -3.88 20.48
CA ASN A 77 -9.27 -3.37 21.76
C ASN A 77 -9.67 -1.89 21.77
N ALA A 78 -9.90 -1.29 20.61
CA ALA A 78 -10.36 0.09 20.50
C ALA A 78 -11.88 0.20 20.67
N ASP A 79 -12.34 1.33 21.20
CA ASP A 79 -13.76 1.70 21.09
C ASP A 79 -14.09 1.89 19.60
N LYS A 80 -15.30 1.47 19.19
CA LYS A 80 -15.79 1.64 17.81
C LYS A 80 -15.78 3.11 17.35
N LYS A 81 -15.93 4.06 18.28
CA LYS A 81 -15.84 5.51 18.02
C LYS A 81 -14.42 5.95 17.65
N GLU A 82 -13.41 5.24 18.13
CA GLU A 82 -12.01 5.55 17.88
C GLU A 82 -11.43 4.77 16.71
N ALA A 83 -12.13 3.75 16.20
CA ALA A 83 -11.67 2.92 15.09
C ALA A 83 -12.08 3.52 13.73
N VAL A 84 -11.12 3.63 12.81
CA VAL A 84 -11.33 4.08 11.43
C VAL A 84 -10.67 3.11 10.46
N VAL A 85 -11.35 2.81 9.35
CA VAL A 85 -10.79 2.04 8.25
C VAL A 85 -10.56 2.96 7.06
N LEU A 86 -9.29 3.13 6.68
CA LEU A 86 -8.87 3.85 5.49
C LEU A 86 -8.94 2.93 4.27
N LYS A 87 -9.43 3.46 3.15
CA LYS A 87 -9.35 2.85 1.83
C LYS A 87 -8.10 3.35 1.12
N LEU A 88 -7.33 2.43 0.58
CA LEU A 88 -6.01 2.68 0.04
C LEU A 88 -5.91 2.27 -1.42
N LYS A 89 -5.04 2.95 -2.17
CA LYS A 89 -4.41 2.42 -3.37
C LYS A 89 -2.99 2.02 -3.01
N VAL A 90 -2.67 0.75 -3.20
CA VAL A 90 -1.39 0.17 -2.81
C VAL A 90 -0.72 -0.42 -4.03
N ARG A 91 0.45 0.11 -4.38
CA ARG A 91 1.32 -0.51 -5.38
C ARG A 91 2.16 -1.58 -4.71
N VAL A 92 1.92 -2.85 -5.05
CA VAL A 92 2.55 -3.98 -4.34
C VAL A 92 3.98 -4.29 -4.80
N GLY A 93 4.36 -3.86 -6.01
CA GLY A 93 5.70 -4.12 -6.56
C GLY A 93 5.98 -5.61 -6.69
N LYS A 94 7.22 -6.04 -6.42
CA LYS A 94 7.60 -7.45 -6.34
C LYS A 94 7.12 -8.05 -5.01
N VAL A 95 6.25 -9.07 -5.07
CA VAL A 95 5.59 -9.62 -3.89
C VAL A 95 6.23 -10.94 -3.45
N LYS A 96 6.66 -11.01 -2.19
CA LYS A 96 7.09 -12.28 -1.58
C LYS A 96 5.91 -13.02 -0.94
N LYS A 97 5.61 -14.21 -1.42
CA LYS A 97 4.68 -15.13 -0.74
C LYS A 97 5.35 -15.69 0.53
N ILE A 98 4.65 -15.64 1.66
CA ILE A 98 5.03 -16.22 2.95
C ILE A 98 3.93 -17.20 3.36
N ASP A 99 4.12 -18.49 3.11
CA ASP A 99 3.05 -19.50 3.20
C ASP A 99 3.41 -20.73 4.04
N ILE A 100 4.48 -20.62 4.83
CA ILE A 100 4.91 -21.63 5.80
C ILE A 100 5.37 -20.95 7.09
N ASP A 101 5.28 -21.66 8.21
CA ASP A 101 5.91 -21.22 9.45
C ASP A 101 7.44 -21.17 9.30
N ASN A 102 8.06 -20.23 10.01
CA ASN A 102 9.51 -20.00 9.96
C ASN A 102 10.04 -19.79 8.54
N HIS A 103 9.26 -19.18 7.65
CA HIS A 103 9.69 -18.89 6.29
C HIS A 103 11.01 -18.06 6.36
N PRO A 104 12.10 -18.45 5.66
CA PRO A 104 13.41 -17.81 5.82
C PRO A 104 13.42 -16.29 5.57
N LEU A 105 12.54 -15.84 4.66
CA LEU A 105 12.36 -14.41 4.33
C LEU A 105 11.23 -13.71 5.09
N GLN A 106 10.63 -14.31 6.12
CA GLN A 106 9.43 -13.79 6.80
C GLN A 106 9.58 -12.34 7.27
N LYS A 107 10.75 -11.96 7.78
CA LYS A 107 11.06 -10.58 8.21
C LYS A 107 12.09 -9.83 7.36
N SER A 108 12.72 -10.51 6.40
CA SER A 108 13.86 -10.00 5.61
C SER A 108 13.60 -9.92 4.10
N TRP A 109 12.36 -10.16 3.66
CA TRP A 109 11.97 -10.08 2.24
C TRP A 109 12.37 -8.75 1.58
N HIS A 110 12.28 -7.62 2.29
CA HIS A 110 12.66 -6.31 1.75
C HIS A 110 14.17 -6.20 1.43
N GLN A 111 15.02 -6.85 2.22
CA GLN A 111 16.47 -6.93 1.98
C GLN A 111 16.81 -7.79 0.75
N ASN A 112 15.85 -8.62 0.31
CA ASN A 112 15.97 -9.50 -0.84
C ASN A 112 15.31 -8.92 -2.10
N GLY A 113 15.08 -7.59 -2.12
CA GLY A 113 14.56 -6.87 -3.27
C GLY A 113 13.06 -7.04 -3.51
N TYR A 114 12.29 -7.42 -2.48
CA TYR A 114 10.83 -7.44 -2.54
C TYR A 114 10.24 -6.15 -1.95
N ASP A 115 9.18 -5.63 -2.55
CA ASP A 115 8.51 -4.40 -2.11
C ASP A 115 7.40 -4.64 -1.10
N SER A 116 6.81 -5.83 -1.19
CA SER A 116 5.80 -6.29 -0.25
C SER A 116 5.93 -7.79 -0.03
N CYS A 117 5.31 -8.26 1.04
CA CYS A 117 5.06 -9.68 1.24
C CYS A 117 3.58 -9.93 1.52
N TRP A 118 3.15 -11.16 1.27
CA TRP A 118 1.77 -11.59 1.38
C TRP A 118 1.70 -13.00 1.98
N VAL A 119 0.86 -13.14 3.00
CA VAL A 119 0.45 -14.44 3.52
C VAL A 119 -0.91 -14.81 2.91
N PRO A 120 -1.01 -15.93 2.18
CA PRO A 120 -2.28 -16.39 1.65
C PRO A 120 -3.28 -16.77 2.75
N PRO A 121 -4.59 -16.71 2.49
CA PRO A 121 -5.55 -17.26 3.42
C PRO A 121 -5.37 -18.78 3.54
N ASN A 122 -5.64 -19.32 4.72
CA ASN A 122 -5.68 -20.76 5.00
C ASN A 122 -4.41 -21.53 4.57
N CYS A 123 -3.23 -20.90 4.60
CA CYS A 123 -1.96 -21.52 4.18
C CYS A 123 -1.26 -22.33 5.28
N GLY A 124 -1.86 -22.45 6.47
CA GLY A 124 -1.27 -23.21 7.58
C GLY A 124 -0.21 -22.47 8.40
N VAL A 125 0.09 -21.20 8.10
CA VAL A 125 0.95 -20.34 8.94
C VAL A 125 0.27 -20.11 10.30
N THR A 126 0.81 -20.69 11.36
CA THR A 126 0.20 -20.72 12.70
C THR A 126 0.21 -19.36 13.39
N ALA A 127 1.15 -18.48 13.01
CA ALA A 127 1.18 -17.11 13.51
C ALA A 127 -0.10 -16.34 13.15
N ILE A 128 -0.78 -16.68 12.05
CA ILE A 128 -2.09 -16.13 11.68
C ILE A 128 -3.21 -17.05 12.16
N LYS A 129 -3.55 -16.97 13.45
CA LYS A 129 -4.64 -17.76 14.06
C LYS A 129 -5.98 -17.65 13.33
N SER A 130 -6.25 -16.51 12.69
CA SER A 130 -7.50 -16.28 11.96
C SER A 130 -7.56 -16.99 10.60
N GLY A 131 -6.44 -17.50 10.08
CA GLY A 131 -6.33 -17.99 8.71
C GLY A 131 -6.53 -16.92 7.63
N ARG A 132 -6.68 -15.63 7.99
CA ARG A 132 -6.94 -14.54 7.03
C ARG A 132 -5.65 -13.98 6.44
N GLU A 133 -5.67 -13.70 5.15
CA GLU A 133 -4.53 -13.12 4.44
C GLU A 133 -3.98 -11.83 5.07
N GLU A 134 -2.68 -11.59 4.93
CA GLU A 134 -2.00 -10.39 5.42
C GLU A 134 -1.02 -9.89 4.39
N ASP A 135 -1.01 -8.59 4.13
CA ASP A 135 -0.07 -7.94 3.23
C ASP A 135 0.76 -6.92 4.03
N CYS A 136 2.07 -6.88 3.81
CA CYS A 136 2.97 -5.90 4.43
C CYS A 136 3.82 -5.22 3.34
N VAL A 137 3.80 -3.90 3.31
CA VAL A 137 4.48 -3.06 2.31
C VAL A 137 5.66 -2.35 2.95
N TRP A 138 6.82 -2.39 2.29
CA TRP A 138 8.05 -1.82 2.86
C TRP A 138 8.02 -0.31 2.80
N ASP A 139 7.91 0.26 1.60
CA ASP A 139 7.96 1.71 1.40
C ASP A 139 6.56 2.35 1.52
N PRO A 140 6.31 3.22 2.53
CA PRO A 140 5.05 3.94 2.66
C PRO A 140 4.66 4.78 1.45
N ALA A 141 5.61 5.25 0.64
CA ALA A 141 5.34 6.04 -0.57
C ALA A 141 4.59 5.24 -1.66
N ARG A 142 4.48 3.91 -1.49
CA ARG A 142 3.67 3.01 -2.34
C ARG A 142 2.18 3.01 -1.98
N ILE A 143 1.79 3.69 -0.91
CA ILE A 143 0.44 3.65 -0.34
C ILE A 143 -0.16 5.06 -0.40
N VAL A 144 -1.35 5.15 -0.97
CA VAL A 144 -2.13 6.40 -0.98
C VAL A 144 -3.47 6.19 -0.32
N VAL A 145 -3.84 7.10 0.56
CA VAL A 145 -5.18 7.17 1.13
C VAL A 145 -6.12 7.81 0.10
N VAL A 146 -7.16 7.08 -0.28
CA VAL A 146 -8.12 7.54 -1.30
C VAL A 146 -9.52 7.75 -0.73
N ASP A 147 -9.86 7.14 0.40
CA ASP A 147 -11.16 7.34 1.05
C ASP A 147 -11.14 6.87 2.53
N VAL A 148 -12.20 7.19 3.27
CA VAL A 148 -12.54 6.59 4.56
C VAL A 148 -13.66 5.56 4.36
N ALA A 149 -13.30 4.28 4.44
CA ALA A 149 -14.22 3.17 4.22
C ALA A 149 -15.20 3.00 5.38
N CYS A 150 -14.72 3.10 6.62
CA CYS A 150 -15.53 2.97 7.83
C CYS A 150 -15.08 3.99 8.88
N CYS A 151 -16.05 4.68 9.49
CA CYS A 151 -15.90 5.56 10.65
C CYS A 151 -17.31 5.68 11.25
N LEU A 152 -17.44 5.57 12.57
CA LEU A 152 -18.76 5.53 13.21
C LEU A 152 -19.49 6.88 13.14
N ASP A 153 -18.73 7.98 13.25
CA ASP A 153 -19.27 9.34 13.23
C ASP A 153 -19.29 9.89 11.80
N ASP A 154 -20.48 10.12 11.25
CA ASP A 154 -20.67 10.54 9.86
C ASP A 154 -20.08 11.92 9.56
N LYS A 155 -20.12 12.84 10.53
CA LYS A 155 -19.54 14.17 10.39
C LYS A 155 -18.02 14.08 10.27
N THR A 156 -17.39 13.34 11.18
CA THR A 156 -15.95 13.03 11.18
C THR A 156 -15.56 12.36 9.88
N ARG A 157 -16.33 11.37 9.42
CA ARG A 157 -16.11 10.70 8.13
C ARG A 157 -16.15 11.68 6.97
N TRP A 158 -17.12 12.60 6.97
CA TRP A 158 -17.25 13.62 5.94
C TRP A 158 -16.08 14.61 5.96
N ASP A 159 -15.67 15.09 7.14
CA ASP A 159 -14.54 16.01 7.30
C ASP A 159 -13.23 15.39 6.81
N LEU A 160 -12.96 14.15 7.20
CA LEU A 160 -11.78 13.40 6.74
C LEU A 160 -11.79 13.20 5.22
N ARG A 161 -12.94 12.86 4.64
CA ARG A 161 -13.11 12.73 3.18
C ARG A 161 -12.90 14.04 2.45
N LYS A 162 -13.42 15.14 3.00
CA LYS A 162 -13.19 16.48 2.46
C LYS A 162 -11.71 16.82 2.48
N GLN A 163 -10.99 16.47 3.54
CA GLN A 163 -9.55 16.69 3.62
C GLN A 163 -8.77 15.86 2.61
N ILE A 164 -9.08 14.56 2.47
CA ILE A 164 -8.45 13.69 1.45
C ILE A 164 -8.66 14.31 0.05
N ARG A 165 -9.90 14.73 -0.28
CA ARG A 165 -10.20 15.40 -1.54
C ARG A 165 -9.51 16.75 -1.69
N GLY A 166 -9.41 17.54 -0.61
CA GLY A 166 -8.72 18.82 -0.58
C GLY A 166 -7.22 18.69 -0.84
N MET A 167 -6.56 17.69 -0.26
CA MET A 167 -5.16 17.37 -0.58
C MET A 167 -4.99 16.91 -2.03
N ASN A 168 -6.00 16.24 -2.60
CA ASN A 168 -5.99 15.86 -4.02
C ASN A 168 -6.16 17.07 -4.96
N ASN A 169 -6.82 18.14 -4.49
CA ASN A 169 -7.04 19.39 -5.25
C ASN A 169 -5.85 20.36 -5.21
N HIS A 170 -4.85 20.13 -4.35
CA HIS A 170 -3.57 20.85 -4.39
C HIS A 170 -2.54 20.20 -5.33
N GLY A 171 -2.84 19.03 -5.90
CA GLY A 171 -2.17 18.56 -7.11
C GLY A 171 -2.59 19.41 -8.29
N ALA A 172 -1.68 19.68 -9.23
CA ALA A 172 -1.95 20.48 -10.43
C ALA A 172 -3.32 20.11 -11.04
N LYS A 173 -4.10 21.13 -11.45
CA LYS A 173 -5.45 20.96 -12.04
C LYS A 173 -5.49 19.99 -13.24
N ASP A 174 -4.32 19.65 -13.79
CA ASP A 174 -4.10 18.79 -14.95
C ASP A 174 -3.65 17.35 -14.60
N GLY A 175 -3.67 16.96 -13.32
CA GLY A 175 -3.24 15.62 -12.87
C GLY A 175 -1.73 15.54 -12.60
N CYS A 176 -1.24 14.36 -12.20
CA CYS A 176 0.19 14.17 -11.94
C CYS A 176 1.00 14.23 -13.24
N SER A 177 2.07 15.03 -13.27
CA SER A 177 2.93 15.22 -14.46
C SER A 177 3.63 13.95 -14.95
N GLN A 178 3.75 12.93 -14.10
CA GLN A 178 4.47 11.69 -14.39
C GLN A 178 3.53 10.51 -14.71
N CYS A 179 2.46 10.31 -13.92
CA CYS A 179 1.52 9.21 -14.18
C CYS A 179 0.32 9.60 -15.03
N HIS A 180 0.08 10.89 -15.22
CA HIS A 180 -1.08 11.48 -15.89
C HIS A 180 -2.44 11.00 -15.33
N GLN A 181 -2.43 10.33 -14.18
CA GLN A 181 -3.65 9.93 -13.50
C GLN A 181 -4.21 11.16 -12.78
N ASN A 182 -5.52 11.34 -12.93
CA ASN A 182 -6.23 12.38 -12.22
C ASN A 182 -6.22 12.06 -10.71
N THR A 183 -5.78 13.02 -9.90
CA THR A 183 -5.65 12.90 -8.43
C THR A 183 -6.98 12.61 -7.74
N SER A 184 -8.11 12.85 -8.42
CA SER A 184 -9.45 12.51 -7.93
C SER A 184 -9.69 10.99 -7.74
N ASN A 185 -9.07 10.12 -8.55
CA ASN A 185 -9.25 8.65 -8.44
C ASN A 185 -8.14 7.95 -7.65
N THR A 186 -6.92 8.47 -7.70
CA THR A 186 -5.74 7.81 -7.10
C THR A 186 -5.24 8.47 -5.83
N GLY A 187 -5.80 9.63 -5.46
CA GLY A 187 -5.31 10.46 -4.38
C GLY A 187 -4.04 11.23 -4.74
N SER A 188 -3.67 12.18 -3.88
CA SER A 188 -2.39 12.89 -3.91
C SER A 188 -1.27 11.93 -3.56
N HIS A 189 -0.18 11.97 -4.33
CA HIS A 189 0.94 11.06 -4.20
C HIS A 189 2.25 11.78 -4.53
N PRO A 190 3.36 11.42 -3.85
CA PRO A 190 4.62 12.12 -4.03
C PRO A 190 5.23 11.82 -5.40
N ILE A 191 5.82 12.83 -6.03
CA ILE A 191 6.80 12.66 -7.10
C ILE A 191 8.17 12.55 -6.42
N GLN A 192 8.94 11.53 -6.77
CA GLN A 192 10.27 11.26 -6.22
C GLN A 192 11.31 11.23 -7.34
N SER A 193 12.60 11.35 -6.99
CA SER A 193 13.68 11.17 -7.96
C SER A 193 13.99 9.68 -8.12
N CYS A 194 14.20 9.24 -9.36
CA CYS A 194 14.68 7.91 -9.63
C CYS A 194 16.06 7.72 -9.02
N TRP A 195 16.23 6.66 -8.22
CA TRP A 195 17.47 6.30 -7.53
C TRP A 195 18.63 5.95 -8.47
N THR A 196 18.38 5.78 -9.77
CA THR A 196 19.42 5.50 -10.76
C THR A 196 19.65 6.68 -11.71
N CYS A 197 18.60 7.23 -12.33
CA CYS A 197 18.76 8.26 -13.37
C CYS A 197 18.36 9.68 -12.95
N ASN A 198 17.98 9.89 -11.68
CA ASN A 198 17.52 11.17 -11.12
C ASN A 198 16.31 11.84 -11.80
N LYS A 199 15.72 11.22 -12.84
CA LYS A 199 14.46 11.69 -13.42
C LYS A 199 13.35 11.67 -12.38
N GLN A 200 12.44 12.64 -12.44
CA GLN A 200 11.22 12.61 -11.65
C GLN A 200 10.40 11.38 -12.03
N ILE A 201 9.89 10.68 -11.02
CA ILE A 201 9.07 9.49 -11.16
C ILE A 201 7.88 9.57 -10.22
N CYS A 202 6.72 9.12 -10.70
CA CYS A 202 5.55 8.93 -9.86
C CYS A 202 5.38 7.45 -9.49
N PRO A 203 5.02 7.13 -8.23
CA PRO A 203 4.73 5.76 -7.85
C PRO A 203 3.65 5.08 -8.71
N PHE A 204 2.69 5.84 -9.24
CA PHE A 204 1.57 5.31 -10.02
C PHE A 204 1.75 5.41 -11.54
N GLN A 205 2.93 5.81 -12.04
CA GLN A 205 3.16 5.86 -13.49
C GLN A 205 3.16 4.45 -14.09
N LYS A 206 2.60 4.33 -15.31
CA LYS A 206 2.50 3.03 -16.01
C LYS A 206 3.86 2.37 -16.21
N LYS A 207 4.90 3.16 -16.49
CA LYS A 207 6.26 2.67 -16.73
C LYS A 207 7.29 3.75 -16.45
N HIS A 208 8.44 3.36 -15.91
CA HIS A 208 9.68 4.13 -16.02
C HIS A 208 10.82 3.20 -16.37
N MET A 209 11.69 3.63 -17.29
CA MET A 209 12.93 2.94 -17.60
C MET A 209 14.07 3.94 -17.47
N CYS A 210 15.12 3.52 -16.76
CA CYS A 210 16.40 4.20 -16.84
C CYS A 210 17.04 3.81 -18.18
N ASN A 211 17.23 4.78 -19.06
CA ASN A 211 18.22 4.62 -20.12
C ASN A 211 19.57 4.89 -19.46
N LYS A 212 20.49 3.92 -19.53
CA LYS A 212 21.90 4.16 -19.21
C LYS A 212 22.48 5.16 -20.21
#